data_AF-J4I883-F1
#
_entry.id   AF-J4I883-F1
#
_cell.length_a   1.000
_cell.length_b   1.000
_cell.length_c   1.000
_cell.angle_alpha   90.00
_cell.angle_beta   90.00
_cell.angle_gamma   90.00
#
_symmetry.space_group_name_H-M   'P 1'
#
loop_
_entity.id
_entity.type
_entity.pdbx_description
1 polymer ?
#
loop_
_entity_poly.entity_id
_entity_poly.type
_entity_poly.pdbx_seq_one_letter_code
_entity_poly.pdbx_strand_id
1 'polypeptide(L)'
;MAPLADLLVRTIPLSLPRYVQSYVPGKTLLSTQQEVWPTLAGYLVVVFILRTYMKNRPPLKLNALFQLHNVLLSSGSALLLALMAEEIAPLFFKHGLFWSMCSDDMWTSRLETYYIINYYFKYLELLDTVFLALKKKPLAFLHVYHHSATALLCYTQLNGRTSVQWIPITINLSVHVLMYYYYYATAGGAKIWWKKYLTTMQIVQFVIDLFAVYFATYSYYASMYRWNVPNLGSCAGTESAALFGCLLLSSYLVLFIQFYIQTYKKPGKGKGSQANGKAIANGNGVANGHHKME
;
A
#
# COMPACT_ATOMS: atom_id res chain seq x y z
N MET A 1 -22.00 -17.29 4.61
CA MET A 1 -21.37 -17.91 5.80
C MET A 1 -19.88 -17.84 5.54
N ALA A 2 -19.11 -17.24 6.45
CA ALA A 2 -17.72 -16.85 6.21
C ALA A 2 -16.84 -17.74 7.10
N PRO A 3 -16.44 -18.94 6.64
CA PRO A 3 -15.85 -19.96 7.49
C PRO A 3 -14.55 -19.51 8.18
N LEU A 4 -13.72 -18.70 7.51
CA LEU A 4 -12.49 -18.19 8.12
C LEU A 4 -12.79 -17.06 9.11
N ALA A 5 -13.64 -16.11 8.75
CA ALA A 5 -14.01 -15.01 9.63
C ALA A 5 -14.71 -15.52 10.91
N ASP A 6 -15.64 -16.47 10.74
CA ASP A 6 -16.39 -17.07 11.84
C ASP A 6 -15.46 -17.92 12.75
N LEU A 7 -14.46 -18.60 12.17
CA LEU A 7 -13.42 -19.30 12.94
C LEU A 7 -12.54 -18.34 13.76
N LEU A 8 -12.13 -17.21 13.19
CA LEU A 8 -11.30 -16.21 13.88
C LEU A 8 -12.06 -15.58 15.05
N VAL A 9 -13.32 -15.19 14.84
CA VAL A 9 -14.17 -14.63 15.91
C VAL A 9 -14.38 -15.65 17.04
N ARG A 10 -14.50 -16.94 16.70
CA ARG A 10 -14.65 -18.01 17.70
C ARG A 10 -13.36 -18.29 18.48
N THR A 11 -12.19 -18.19 17.83
CA THR A 11 -10.89 -18.51 18.43
C THR A 11 -10.28 -17.34 19.20
N ILE A 12 -10.54 -16.11 18.78
CA ILE A 12 -10.09 -14.88 19.44
C ILE A 12 -11.35 -14.10 19.84
N PRO A 13 -11.92 -14.35 21.04
CA PRO A 13 -13.12 -13.67 21.50
C PRO A 13 -12.80 -12.23 21.92
N LEU A 14 -12.40 -11.40 20.96
CA LEU A 14 -12.20 -9.97 21.15
C LEU A 14 -13.55 -9.27 20.90
N SER A 15 -14.23 -8.84 21.95
CA SER A 15 -15.39 -7.94 21.82
C SER A 15 -14.90 -6.55 21.45
N LEU A 16 -14.65 -6.32 20.16
CA LEU A 16 -14.21 -5.01 19.68
C LEU A 16 -15.35 -3.97 19.80
N PRO A 17 -15.09 -2.76 20.29
CA PRO A 17 -16.10 -1.69 20.32
C PRO A 17 -16.67 -1.37 18.93
N ARG A 18 -17.92 -0.90 18.85
CA ARG A 18 -18.58 -0.56 17.56
C ARG A 18 -17.76 0.40 16.68
N TYR A 19 -17.03 1.35 17.26
CA TYR A 19 -16.21 2.31 16.48
C TYR A 19 -14.97 1.67 15.81
N VAL A 20 -14.64 0.41 16.16
CA VAL A 20 -13.60 -0.40 15.52
C VAL A 20 -14.20 -1.28 14.40
N GLN A 21 -15.49 -1.61 14.51
CA GLN A 21 -16.20 -2.46 13.55
C GLN A 21 -16.88 -1.67 12.43
N SER A 22 -17.32 -0.45 12.72
CA SER A 22 -17.92 0.48 11.76
C SER A 22 -17.18 1.81 11.78
N TYR A 23 -16.96 2.40 10.61
CA TYR A 23 -16.26 3.66 10.46
C TYR A 23 -17.20 4.81 10.83
N VAL A 24 -16.89 5.47 11.95
CA VAL A 24 -17.67 6.61 12.46
C VAL A 24 -16.77 7.84 12.52
N PRO A 25 -16.95 8.82 11.61
CA PRO A 25 -16.19 10.07 11.63
C PRO A 25 -16.26 10.74 13.00
N GLY A 26 -15.09 11.10 13.56
CA GLY A 26 -14.96 11.72 14.87
C GLY A 26 -14.96 10.77 16.07
N LYS A 27 -15.21 9.46 15.88
CA LYS A 27 -15.12 8.44 16.93
C LYS A 27 -14.11 7.34 16.63
N THR A 28 -14.01 6.93 15.36
CA THR A 28 -12.98 6.00 14.92
C THR A 28 -11.62 6.71 14.95
N LEU A 29 -10.58 6.02 15.41
CA LEU A 29 -9.23 6.60 15.49
C LEU A 29 -8.76 7.02 14.09
N LEU A 30 -8.14 8.20 13.97
CA LEU A 30 -7.66 8.76 12.69
C LEU A 30 -8.79 8.92 11.66
N SER A 31 -10.00 9.27 12.11
CA SER A 31 -11.17 9.48 11.24
C SER A 31 -11.45 10.96 10.97
N THR A 32 -10.64 11.86 11.51
CA THR A 32 -10.76 13.30 11.30
C THR A 32 -9.51 13.91 10.66
N GLN A 33 -9.70 15.02 9.94
CA GLN A 33 -8.59 15.78 9.38
C GLN A 33 -7.59 16.25 10.44
N GLN A 34 -8.09 16.60 11.63
CA GLN A 34 -7.28 17.07 12.76
C GLN A 34 -6.38 15.98 13.34
N GLU A 35 -6.70 14.70 13.12
CA GLU A 35 -5.83 13.59 13.53
C GLU A 35 -4.90 13.18 12.38
N VAL A 36 -5.43 13.08 11.16
CA VAL A 36 -4.69 12.55 10.00
C VAL A 36 -3.57 13.48 9.56
N TRP A 37 -3.83 14.78 9.40
CA TRP A 37 -2.81 15.71 8.91
C TRP A 37 -1.63 15.84 9.88
N PRO A 38 -1.83 16.04 11.20
CA PRO A 38 -0.72 16.08 12.15
C PRO A 38 0.03 14.75 12.25
N THR A 39 -0.65 13.61 12.13
CA THR A 39 0.00 12.30 12.12
C THR A 39 0.94 12.15 10.92
N LEU A 40 0.50 12.51 9.73
CA LEU A 40 1.33 12.46 8.51
C LEU A 40 2.47 13.49 8.55
N ALA A 41 2.20 14.70 9.06
CA ALA A 41 3.23 15.72 9.25
C ALA A 41 4.29 15.26 10.28
N GLY A 42 3.85 14.72 11.41
CA GLY A 42 4.70 14.15 12.45
C GLY A 42 5.55 13.00 11.91
N TYR A 43 4.97 12.11 11.12
CA TYR A 43 5.69 11.06 10.41
C TYR A 43 6.82 11.63 9.52
N LEU A 44 6.53 12.64 8.69
CA LEU A 44 7.55 13.26 7.84
C LEU A 44 8.66 13.90 8.68
N VAL A 45 8.30 14.65 9.73
CA VAL A 45 9.25 15.26 10.67
C VAL A 45 10.15 14.20 11.29
N VAL A 46 9.58 13.10 11.79
CA VAL A 46 10.35 11.98 12.35
C VAL A 46 11.33 11.42 11.33
N VAL A 47 10.90 11.15 10.09
CA VAL A 47 11.78 10.64 9.03
C VAL A 47 12.92 11.61 8.71
N PHE A 48 12.65 12.91 8.63
CA PHE A 48 13.67 13.94 8.37
C PHE A 48 14.66 14.10 9.52
N ILE A 49 14.17 14.16 10.76
CA ILE A 49 15.01 14.20 11.96
C ILE A 49 15.89 12.95 12.01
N LEU A 50 15.29 11.77 11.83
CA LEU A 50 16.02 10.51 11.90
C LEU A 50 17.10 10.42 10.82
N ARG A 51 16.80 10.87 9.61
CA ARG A 51 17.79 10.94 8.52
C ARG A 51 18.95 11.87 8.87
N THR A 52 18.67 13.01 9.49
CA THR A 52 19.70 13.97 9.90
C THR A 52 20.53 13.44 11.07
N TYR A 53 19.87 12.89 12.09
CA TYR A 53 20.49 12.24 13.23
C TYR A 53 21.41 11.09 12.83
N MET A 54 20.99 10.29 11.86
CA MET A 54 21.78 9.17 11.36
C MET A 54 22.98 9.60 10.50
N LYS A 55 23.07 10.84 9.98
CA LYS A 55 24.19 11.27 9.11
C LYS A 55 25.56 10.91 9.69
N ASN A 56 25.77 11.22 10.97
CA ASN A 56 27.05 11.04 11.66
C ASN A 56 27.17 9.71 12.42
N ARG A 57 26.26 8.75 12.22
CA ARG A 57 26.24 7.46 12.94
C ARG A 57 26.39 6.26 12.00
N PRO A 58 26.94 5.12 12.44
CA PRO A 58 26.93 3.90 11.63
C PRO A 58 25.48 3.39 11.40
N PRO A 59 25.20 2.66 10.30
CA PRO A 59 23.88 2.08 10.07
C PRO A 59 23.54 1.04 11.13
N LEU A 60 22.31 1.06 11.66
CA LEU A 60 21.88 0.11 12.68
C LEU A 60 21.59 -1.27 12.09
N LYS A 61 22.04 -2.33 12.78
CA LYS A 61 21.80 -3.73 12.40
C LYS A 61 20.46 -4.23 12.95
N LEU A 62 19.36 -3.74 12.39
CA LEU A 62 17.99 -4.09 12.83
C LEU A 62 17.37 -5.24 12.01
N ASN A 63 18.16 -6.23 11.61
CA ASN A 63 17.70 -7.24 10.65
C ASN A 63 16.56 -8.11 11.19
N ALA A 64 16.64 -8.57 12.45
CA ALA A 64 15.59 -9.39 13.06
C ALA A 64 14.26 -8.62 13.20
N LEU A 65 14.31 -7.37 13.68
CA LEU A 65 13.11 -6.51 13.78
C LEU A 65 12.53 -6.19 12.41
N PHE A 66 13.38 -5.90 11.42
CA PHE A 66 12.94 -5.67 10.05
C PHE A 66 12.30 -6.93 9.46
N GLN A 67 12.89 -8.11 9.66
CA GLN A 67 12.30 -9.37 9.22
C GLN A 67 10.94 -9.64 9.87
N LEU A 68 10.85 -9.48 11.20
CA LEU A 68 9.60 -9.64 11.93
C LEU A 68 8.51 -8.70 11.38
N HIS A 69 8.85 -7.43 11.17
CA HIS A 69 7.96 -6.44 10.58
C HIS A 69 7.43 -6.87 9.20
N ASN A 70 8.32 -7.30 8.31
CA ASN A 70 7.95 -7.75 6.96
C ASN A 70 7.10 -9.04 6.99
N VAL A 71 7.38 -9.99 7.90
CA VAL A 71 6.57 -11.20 8.05
C VAL A 71 5.17 -10.87 8.56
N LEU A 72 5.06 -9.96 9.53
CA LEU A 72 3.78 -9.51 10.05
C LEU A 72 2.95 -8.81 8.97
N LEU A 73 3.58 -7.92 8.18
CA LEU A 73 2.89 -7.27 7.07
C LEU A 73 2.49 -8.26 5.97
N SER A 74 3.38 -9.17 5.57
CA SER A 74 3.07 -10.18 4.55
C SER A 74 1.93 -11.12 5.00
N SER A 75 2.01 -11.64 6.22
CA SER A 75 0.99 -12.56 6.78
C SER A 75 -0.33 -11.84 7.04
N GLY A 76 -0.27 -10.62 7.56
CA GLY A 76 -1.45 -9.79 7.79
C GLY A 76 -2.14 -9.40 6.49
N SER A 77 -1.38 -9.05 5.44
CA SER A 77 -1.95 -8.78 4.11
C SER A 77 -2.59 -10.04 3.51
N ALA A 78 -1.98 -11.22 3.69
CA ALA A 78 -2.53 -12.48 3.20
C ALA A 78 -3.84 -12.85 3.93
N LEU A 79 -3.85 -12.68 5.25
CA LEU A 79 -5.05 -12.91 6.08
C LEU A 79 -6.18 -11.96 5.69
N LEU A 80 -5.88 -10.67 5.57
CA LEU A 80 -6.88 -9.66 5.20
C LEU A 80 -7.41 -9.90 3.79
N LEU A 81 -6.54 -10.26 2.84
CA LEU A 81 -6.94 -10.64 1.49
C LEU A 81 -7.87 -11.84 1.49
N ALA A 82 -7.57 -12.88 2.27
CA ALA A 82 -8.42 -14.07 2.36
C ALA A 82 -9.80 -13.74 2.93
N LEU A 83 -9.86 -12.92 3.99
CA LEU A 83 -11.12 -12.46 4.60
C LEU A 83 -11.95 -11.60 3.64
N MET A 84 -11.30 -10.68 2.92
CA MET A 84 -11.98 -9.88 1.90
C MET A 84 -12.48 -10.76 0.75
N ALA A 85 -11.67 -11.70 0.26
CA ALA A 85 -12.06 -12.60 -0.82
C ALA A 85 -13.26 -13.48 -0.43
N GLU A 86 -13.31 -13.95 0.81
CA GLU A 86 -14.42 -14.75 1.36
C GLU A 86 -15.75 -13.98 1.37
N GLU A 87 -15.72 -12.68 1.66
CA GLU A 87 -16.90 -11.81 1.64
C GLU A 87 -17.28 -11.35 0.21
N ILE A 88 -16.28 -11.00 -0.61
CA ILE A 88 -16.46 -10.44 -1.96
C ILE A 88 -16.91 -11.50 -2.97
N ALA A 89 -16.30 -12.68 -2.96
CA ALA A 89 -16.57 -13.73 -3.96
C ALA A 89 -18.06 -14.09 -4.09
N PRO A 90 -18.82 -14.41 -3.02
CA PRO A 90 -20.22 -14.78 -3.17
C PRO A 90 -21.08 -13.63 -3.70
N LEU A 91 -20.79 -12.38 -3.30
CA LEU A 91 -21.48 -11.20 -3.80
C LEU A 91 -21.21 -11.00 -5.30
N PHE A 92 -19.94 -11.15 -5.69
CA PHE A 92 -19.49 -11.03 -7.07
C PHE A 92 -20.13 -12.06 -7.99
N PHE A 93 -20.11 -13.34 -7.62
CA PHE A 93 -20.70 -14.40 -8.45
C PHE A 93 -22.23 -14.33 -8.53
N LYS A 94 -22.89 -13.79 -7.50
CA LYS A 94 -24.35 -13.66 -7.47
C LYS A 94 -24.86 -12.48 -8.30
N HIS A 95 -24.17 -11.34 -8.25
CA HIS A 95 -24.69 -10.09 -8.82
C HIS A 95 -23.89 -9.56 -10.02
N GLY A 96 -22.70 -10.11 -10.29
CA GLY A 96 -21.86 -9.74 -11.42
C GLY A 96 -20.97 -8.52 -11.16
N LEU A 97 -20.13 -8.21 -12.15
CA LEU A 97 -19.05 -7.21 -12.05
C LEU A 97 -19.56 -5.80 -11.79
N PHE A 98 -20.50 -5.30 -12.59
CA PHE A 98 -20.97 -3.91 -12.46
C PHE A 98 -21.59 -3.65 -11.08
N TRP A 99 -22.48 -4.54 -10.63
CA TRP A 99 -23.09 -4.44 -9.30
C TRP A 99 -22.01 -4.47 -8.21
N SER A 100 -21.02 -5.35 -8.32
CA SER A 100 -19.94 -5.43 -7.33
C SER A 100 -19.06 -4.19 -7.30
N MET A 101 -18.91 -3.50 -8.42
CA MET A 101 -18.12 -2.26 -8.49
C MET A 101 -18.84 -1.05 -7.92
N CYS A 102 -20.17 -1.00 -8.07
CA CYS A 102 -20.93 0.24 -7.99
C CYS A 102 -22.08 0.23 -6.99
N SER A 103 -22.54 -0.95 -6.54
CA SER A 103 -23.63 -1.06 -5.58
C SER A 103 -23.19 -0.60 -4.18
N ASP A 104 -24.05 0.15 -3.49
CA ASP A 104 -23.86 0.48 -2.07
C ASP A 104 -23.89 -0.77 -1.19
N ASP A 105 -24.67 -1.79 -1.59
CA ASP A 105 -24.76 -3.08 -0.89
C ASP A 105 -23.44 -3.87 -0.89
N MET A 106 -22.48 -3.52 -1.77
CA MET A 106 -21.13 -4.08 -1.72
C MET A 106 -20.40 -3.66 -0.43
N TRP A 107 -20.78 -2.52 0.15
CA TRP A 107 -20.29 -2.05 1.43
C TRP A 107 -20.98 -2.81 2.58
N THR A 108 -20.61 -4.08 2.78
CA THR A 108 -21.09 -4.85 3.93
C THR A 108 -20.39 -4.40 5.20
N SER A 109 -21.01 -4.60 6.37
CA SER A 109 -20.40 -4.25 7.66
C SER A 109 -19.08 -4.97 7.91
N ARG A 110 -18.94 -6.21 7.40
CA ARG A 110 -17.69 -6.98 7.49
C ARG A 110 -16.60 -6.37 6.63
N LEU A 111 -16.95 -6.04 5.38
CA LEU A 111 -16.02 -5.43 4.45
C LEU A 111 -15.56 -4.04 4.92
N GLU A 112 -16.46 -3.27 5.55
CA GLU A 112 -16.15 -2.02 6.24
C GLU A 112 -15.10 -2.21 7.34
N THR A 113 -15.27 -3.22 8.21
CA THR A 113 -14.24 -3.55 9.22
C THR A 113 -12.90 -3.86 8.56
N TYR A 114 -12.89 -4.62 7.45
CA TYR A 114 -11.67 -4.95 6.72
C TYR A 114 -11.01 -3.72 6.08
N TYR A 115 -11.79 -2.76 5.59
CA TYR A 115 -11.25 -1.48 5.10
C TYR A 115 -10.60 -0.67 6.21
N ILE A 116 -11.19 -0.64 7.41
CA ILE A 116 -10.61 0.01 8.59
C ILE A 116 -9.29 -0.66 8.98
N ILE A 117 -9.25 -2.00 8.99
CA ILE A 117 -8.01 -2.75 9.26
C ILE A 117 -6.95 -2.45 8.20
N ASN A 118 -7.30 -2.45 6.92
CA ASN A 118 -6.39 -2.08 5.84
C ASN A 118 -5.86 -0.65 6.00
N TYR A 119 -6.72 0.29 6.42
CA TYR A 119 -6.34 1.67 6.70
C TYR A 119 -5.29 1.75 7.81
N TYR A 120 -5.46 1.03 8.92
CA TYR A 120 -4.44 0.98 9.98
C TYR A 120 -3.16 0.27 9.53
N PHE A 121 -3.25 -0.74 8.66
CA PHE A 121 -2.09 -1.34 8.04
C PHE A 121 -1.24 -0.30 7.31
N LYS A 122 -1.84 0.68 6.63
CA LYS A 122 -1.08 1.75 5.96
C LYS A 122 -0.25 2.60 6.92
N TYR A 123 -0.70 2.78 8.16
CA TYR A 123 0.12 3.43 9.20
C TYR A 123 1.25 2.53 9.69
N LEU A 124 1.03 1.22 9.79
CA LEU A 124 2.11 0.27 10.11
C LEU A 124 3.17 0.24 8.99
N GLU A 125 2.76 0.35 7.73
CA GLU A 125 3.66 0.45 6.59
C GLU A 125 4.54 1.72 6.64
N LEU A 126 4.16 2.78 7.38
CA LEU A 126 5.02 3.95 7.61
C LEU A 126 6.28 3.60 8.41
N LEU A 127 6.32 2.45 9.10
CA LEU A 127 7.54 1.99 9.77
C LEU A 127 8.61 1.54 8.77
N ASP A 128 8.25 1.20 7.52
CA ASP A 128 9.22 0.83 6.48
C ASP A 128 10.24 1.95 6.23
N THR A 129 9.76 3.18 6.08
CA THR A 129 10.62 4.37 5.91
C THR A 129 11.50 4.62 7.13
N VAL A 130 10.99 4.38 8.33
CA VAL A 130 11.76 4.47 9.58
C VAL A 130 12.90 3.46 9.58
N PHE A 131 12.61 2.19 9.26
CA PHE A 131 13.64 1.16 9.15
C PHE A 131 14.69 1.49 8.08
N LEU A 132 14.27 1.97 6.91
CA LEU A 132 15.20 2.38 5.85
C LEU A 132 16.08 3.55 6.29
N ALA A 133 15.52 4.55 6.99
CA ALA A 133 16.29 5.66 7.55
C ALA A 133 17.34 5.18 8.58
N LEU A 134 16.95 4.33 9.52
CA LEU A 134 17.84 3.75 10.55
C LEU A 134 18.95 2.87 9.95
N LYS A 135 18.67 2.18 8.84
CA LYS A 135 19.63 1.33 8.12
C LYS A 135 20.47 2.12 7.11
N LYS A 136 20.33 3.46 7.04
CA LYS A 136 20.95 4.32 6.02
C LYS A 136 20.71 3.84 4.58
N LYS A 137 19.54 3.26 4.33
CA LYS A 137 19.12 2.88 2.98
C LYS A 137 18.53 4.11 2.28
N PRO A 138 18.67 4.21 0.95
CA PRO A 138 18.17 5.35 0.22
C PRO A 138 16.65 5.43 0.28
N LEU A 139 16.14 6.60 0.66
CA LEU A 139 14.71 6.91 0.66
C LEU A 139 14.36 7.58 -0.66
N ALA A 140 13.78 6.81 -1.58
CA ALA A 140 13.26 7.36 -2.83
C ALA A 140 12.04 8.25 -2.56
N PHE A 141 11.92 9.36 -3.30
CA PHE A 141 10.74 10.23 -3.24
C PHE A 141 9.45 9.43 -3.43
N LEU A 142 9.42 8.55 -4.44
CA LEU A 142 8.29 7.66 -4.72
C LEU A 142 7.83 6.88 -3.48
N HIS A 143 8.76 6.38 -2.69
CA HIS A 143 8.43 5.57 -1.51
C HIS A 143 7.80 6.44 -0.41
N VAL A 144 8.43 7.56 -0.04
CA VAL A 144 7.89 8.46 1.01
C VAL A 144 6.53 9.02 0.58
N TYR A 145 6.41 9.48 -0.67
CA TYR A 145 5.17 10.01 -1.25
C TYR A 145 4.06 8.96 -1.27
N HIS A 146 4.34 7.76 -1.78
CA HIS A 146 3.36 6.68 -1.83
C HIS A 146 2.85 6.30 -0.44
N HIS A 147 3.72 6.12 0.55
CA HIS A 147 3.31 5.71 1.88
C HIS A 147 2.44 6.76 2.58
N SER A 148 2.80 8.05 2.49
CA SER A 148 1.98 9.11 3.09
C SER A 148 0.68 9.34 2.33
N ALA A 149 0.72 9.37 0.99
CA ALA A 149 -0.45 9.61 0.18
C ALA A 149 -1.42 8.42 0.18
N THR A 150 -0.96 7.19 0.38
CA THR A 150 -1.84 6.00 0.45
C THR A 150 -2.64 5.97 1.74
N ALA A 151 -2.05 6.37 2.88
CA ALA A 151 -2.80 6.57 4.12
C ALA A 151 -3.88 7.64 3.94
N LEU A 152 -3.54 8.77 3.31
CA LEU A 152 -4.52 9.82 3.00
C LEU A 152 -5.61 9.35 2.02
N LEU A 153 -5.24 8.55 1.03
CA LEU A 153 -6.19 7.95 0.09
C LEU A 153 -7.21 7.09 0.85
N CYS A 154 -6.76 6.15 1.68
CA CYS A 154 -7.67 5.32 2.48
C CYS A 154 -8.60 6.15 3.37
N TYR A 155 -8.10 7.22 3.99
CA TYR A 155 -8.93 8.17 4.74
C TYR A 155 -10.03 8.79 3.88
N THR A 156 -9.70 9.30 2.68
CA THR A 156 -10.71 9.91 1.80
C THR A 156 -11.74 8.89 1.29
N GLN A 157 -11.32 7.66 0.99
CA GLN A 157 -12.24 6.62 0.50
C GLN A 157 -13.17 6.10 1.60
N LEU A 158 -12.68 5.98 2.84
CA LEU A 158 -13.51 5.62 4.00
C LEU A 158 -14.59 6.67 4.27
N ASN A 159 -14.23 7.96 4.25
CA ASN A 159 -15.22 9.04 4.39
C ASN A 159 -16.16 9.16 3.19
N GLY A 160 -15.67 8.85 1.98
CA GLY A 160 -16.45 8.92 0.74
C GLY A 160 -17.34 7.71 0.49
N ARG A 161 -17.25 6.65 1.30
CA ARG A 161 -17.96 5.37 1.12
C ARG A 161 -17.93 4.85 -0.32
N THR A 162 -16.75 4.89 -0.96
CA THR A 162 -16.62 4.50 -2.36
C THR A 162 -16.71 2.97 -2.50
N SER A 163 -17.76 2.48 -3.17
CA SER A 163 -18.01 1.03 -3.35
C SER A 163 -16.90 0.30 -4.12
N VAL A 164 -16.29 0.95 -5.13
CA VAL A 164 -15.25 0.34 -5.99
C VAL A 164 -13.93 0.01 -5.27
N GLN A 165 -13.72 0.51 -4.05
CA GLN A 165 -12.41 0.47 -3.39
C GLN A 165 -11.91 -0.94 -3.08
N TRP A 166 -12.77 -1.96 -3.03
CA TRP A 166 -12.33 -3.34 -2.83
C TRP A 166 -11.39 -3.83 -3.93
N ILE A 167 -11.54 -3.35 -5.17
CA ILE A 167 -10.67 -3.74 -6.29
C ILE A 167 -9.23 -3.27 -6.02
N PRO A 168 -8.95 -1.95 -5.86
CA PRO A 168 -7.61 -1.49 -5.52
C PRO A 168 -7.05 -2.14 -4.25
N ILE A 169 -7.87 -2.32 -3.21
CA ILE A 169 -7.39 -2.88 -1.95
C ILE A 169 -6.98 -4.35 -2.10
N THR A 170 -7.81 -5.18 -2.73
CA THR A 170 -7.50 -6.63 -2.87
C THR A 170 -6.30 -6.87 -3.78
N ILE A 171 -6.16 -6.13 -4.88
CA ILE A 171 -4.97 -6.24 -5.74
C ILE A 171 -3.73 -5.72 -5.01
N ASN A 172 -3.84 -4.60 -4.29
CA ASN A 172 -2.74 -4.08 -3.49
C ASN A 172 -2.28 -5.07 -2.40
N LEU A 173 -3.22 -5.67 -1.66
CA LEU A 173 -2.90 -6.69 -0.66
C LEU A 173 -2.20 -7.88 -1.29
N SER A 174 -2.66 -8.35 -2.45
CA SER A 174 -2.03 -9.45 -3.20
C SER A 174 -0.57 -9.14 -3.56
N VAL A 175 -0.31 -7.93 -4.06
CA VAL A 175 1.06 -7.48 -4.37
C VAL A 175 1.89 -7.29 -3.09
N HIS A 176 1.29 -6.79 -2.02
CA HIS A 176 1.95 -6.57 -0.72
C HIS A 176 2.38 -7.89 -0.07
N VAL A 177 1.58 -8.96 -0.17
CA VAL A 177 1.99 -10.31 0.28
C VAL A 177 3.33 -10.69 -0.34
N LEU A 178 3.44 -10.57 -1.66
CA LEU A 178 4.66 -10.93 -2.41
C LEU A 178 5.81 -9.95 -2.15
N MET A 179 5.53 -8.64 -2.06
CA MET A 179 6.54 -7.62 -1.83
C MET A 179 7.19 -7.76 -0.45
N TYR A 180 6.37 -7.90 0.60
CA TYR A 180 6.86 -8.04 1.96
C TYR A 180 7.55 -9.39 2.19
N TYR A 181 7.05 -10.46 1.56
CA TYR A 181 7.77 -11.73 1.54
C TYR A 181 9.16 -11.60 0.90
N TYR A 182 9.25 -10.90 -0.24
CA TYR A 182 10.52 -10.62 -0.90
C TYR A 182 11.48 -9.84 0.03
N TYR A 183 11.00 -8.82 0.75
CA TYR A 183 11.84 -8.05 1.69
C TYR A 183 12.26 -8.86 2.91
N TYR A 184 11.39 -9.70 3.46
CA TYR A 184 11.74 -10.65 4.51
C TYR A 184 12.87 -11.58 4.06
N ALA A 185 12.68 -12.25 2.92
CA ALA A 185 13.64 -13.23 2.40
C ALA A 185 14.99 -12.59 2.05
N THR A 186 14.99 -11.43 1.41
CA THR A 186 16.22 -10.69 1.09
C THR A 186 16.93 -10.13 2.32
N ALA A 187 16.19 -9.76 3.38
CA ALA A 187 16.79 -9.41 4.66
C ALA A 187 17.45 -10.61 5.35
N GLY A 188 16.98 -11.84 5.08
CA GLY A 188 17.61 -13.10 5.49
C GLY A 188 18.80 -13.53 4.63
N GLY A 189 19.19 -12.72 3.64
CA GLY A 189 20.32 -13.01 2.76
C GLY A 189 19.96 -13.82 1.50
N ALA A 190 18.68 -14.12 1.27
CA ALA A 190 18.25 -14.79 0.05
C ALA A 190 18.47 -13.88 -1.17
N LYS A 191 19.03 -14.44 -2.25
CA LYS A 191 19.17 -13.75 -3.54
C LYS A 191 18.00 -14.13 -4.45
N ILE A 192 17.07 -13.20 -4.64
CA ILE A 192 15.85 -13.45 -5.41
C ILE A 192 15.97 -12.80 -6.80
N TRP A 193 15.95 -13.64 -7.84
CA TRP A 193 16.03 -13.23 -9.25
C TRP A 193 14.77 -12.52 -9.80
N TRP A 194 13.59 -12.73 -9.21
CA TRP A 194 12.32 -12.21 -9.73
C TRP A 194 11.93 -10.81 -9.26
N LYS A 195 12.89 -10.01 -8.75
CA LYS A 195 12.68 -8.60 -8.36
C LYS A 195 12.01 -7.76 -9.46
N LYS A 196 12.42 -7.98 -10.72
CA LYS A 196 11.87 -7.24 -11.87
C LYS A 196 10.38 -7.52 -12.06
N TYR A 197 9.97 -8.78 -11.92
CA TYR A 197 8.55 -9.17 -12.03
C TYR A 197 7.70 -8.56 -10.92
N LEU A 198 8.26 -8.38 -9.72
CA LEU A 198 7.58 -7.66 -8.64
C LEU A 198 7.25 -6.22 -9.02
N THR A 199 8.20 -5.48 -9.60
CA THR A 199 7.93 -4.12 -10.09
C THR A 199 6.93 -4.11 -11.24
N THR A 200 6.96 -5.12 -12.12
CA THR A 200 5.96 -5.26 -13.19
C THR A 200 4.55 -5.52 -12.64
N MET A 201 4.42 -6.37 -11.62
CA MET A 201 3.13 -6.63 -10.96
C MET A 201 2.55 -5.36 -10.33
N GLN A 202 3.38 -4.52 -9.69
CA GLN A 202 2.96 -3.22 -9.15
C GLN A 202 2.42 -2.27 -10.24
N ILE A 203 3.08 -2.23 -11.40
CA ILE A 203 2.60 -1.39 -12.52
C ILE A 203 1.29 -1.94 -13.08
N VAL A 204 1.18 -3.25 -13.27
CA VAL A 204 -0.05 -3.90 -13.75
C VAL A 204 -1.20 -3.66 -12.79
N GLN A 205 -0.96 -3.74 -11.47
CA GLN A 205 -1.93 -3.36 -10.45
C GLN A 205 -2.47 -1.95 -10.73
N PHE A 206 -1.60 -0.93 -10.82
CA PHE A 206 -2.09 0.45 -11.00
C PHE A 206 -2.87 0.65 -12.30
N VAL A 207 -2.54 -0.08 -13.37
CA VAL A 207 -3.31 -0.03 -14.61
C VAL A 207 -4.73 -0.59 -14.42
N ILE A 208 -4.86 -1.73 -13.72
CA ILE A 208 -6.17 -2.33 -13.43
C ILE A 208 -6.97 -1.43 -12.47
N ASP A 209 -6.33 -0.91 -11.42
CA ASP A 209 -6.96 -0.02 -10.45
C ASP A 209 -7.49 1.25 -11.12
N LEU A 210 -6.69 1.86 -12.01
CA LEU A 210 -7.10 3.03 -12.78
C LEU A 210 -8.29 2.72 -13.69
N PHE A 211 -8.28 1.60 -14.39
CA PHE A 211 -9.42 1.21 -15.22
C PHE A 211 -10.70 1.10 -14.39
N ALA A 212 -10.65 0.42 -13.24
CA ALA A 212 -11.79 0.25 -12.36
C ALA A 212 -12.31 1.58 -11.80
N VAL A 213 -11.42 2.43 -11.28
CA VAL A 213 -11.80 3.70 -10.64
C VAL A 213 -12.28 4.72 -11.67
N TYR A 214 -11.64 4.81 -12.84
CA TYR A 214 -12.11 5.69 -13.92
C TYR A 214 -13.47 5.24 -14.47
N PHE A 215 -13.69 3.94 -14.62
CA PHE A 215 -14.99 3.40 -15.04
C PHE A 215 -16.09 3.71 -14.01
N ALA A 216 -15.82 3.53 -12.72
CA ALA A 216 -16.77 3.85 -11.65
C ALA A 216 -17.06 5.36 -11.59
N THR A 217 -16.03 6.18 -11.75
CA THR A 217 -16.16 7.65 -11.77
C THR A 217 -16.97 8.09 -12.99
N TYR A 218 -16.66 7.57 -14.17
CA TYR A 218 -17.43 7.83 -15.39
C TYR A 218 -18.91 7.49 -15.21
N SER A 219 -19.21 6.30 -14.67
CA SER A 219 -20.58 5.84 -14.45
C SER A 219 -21.34 6.72 -13.45
N TYR A 220 -20.69 7.16 -12.36
CA TYR A 220 -21.24 8.12 -11.41
C TYR A 220 -21.61 9.45 -12.09
N TYR A 221 -20.67 10.08 -12.81
CA TYR A 221 -20.91 11.37 -13.48
C TYR A 221 -21.94 11.26 -14.61
N ALA A 222 -21.88 10.20 -15.42
CA ALA A 222 -22.82 9.98 -16.51
C ALA A 222 -24.26 9.87 -16.00
N SER A 223 -24.48 9.13 -14.90
CA SER A 223 -25.79 8.99 -14.27
C SER A 223 -26.25 10.26 -13.56
N MET A 224 -25.36 10.93 -12.82
CA MET A 224 -25.71 12.11 -12.00
C MET A 224 -26.06 13.33 -12.86
N TYR A 225 -25.26 13.60 -13.89
CA TYR A 225 -25.44 14.77 -14.76
C TYR A 225 -26.33 14.48 -15.98
N ARG A 226 -26.91 13.26 -16.06
CA ARG A 226 -27.76 12.80 -17.18
C ARG A 226 -27.13 13.12 -18.54
N TRP A 227 -25.84 12.81 -18.67
CA TRP A 227 -25.19 12.94 -19.97
C TRP A 227 -25.81 11.89 -20.90
N ASN A 228 -26.16 12.30 -22.12
CA ASN A 228 -26.68 11.46 -23.22
C ASN A 228 -25.66 10.41 -23.74
N VAL A 229 -24.93 9.76 -22.83
CA VAL A 229 -23.91 8.75 -23.08
C VAL A 229 -24.33 7.41 -22.46
N PRO A 230 -23.91 6.28 -23.04
CA PRO A 230 -24.24 4.96 -22.51
C PRO A 230 -23.70 4.80 -21.09
N ASN A 231 -24.57 4.54 -20.12
CA ASN A 231 -24.19 4.22 -18.75
C ASN A 231 -24.93 2.95 -18.29
N LEU A 232 -24.29 2.18 -17.42
CA LEU A 232 -24.86 0.95 -16.83
C LEU A 232 -25.57 1.20 -15.49
N GLY A 233 -25.65 2.46 -15.05
CA GLY A 233 -26.17 2.89 -13.76
C GLY A 233 -25.22 3.84 -13.02
N SER A 234 -25.59 4.22 -11.80
CA SER A 234 -24.75 5.02 -10.90
C SER A 234 -23.85 4.15 -10.00
N CYS A 235 -22.75 4.70 -9.51
CA CYS A 235 -21.84 4.04 -8.57
C CYS A 235 -21.84 4.74 -7.21
N ALA A 236 -21.84 4.00 -6.11
CA ALA A 236 -21.85 4.56 -4.77
C ALA A 236 -20.47 5.17 -4.41
N GLY A 237 -20.49 6.40 -3.92
CA GLY A 237 -19.32 7.15 -3.47
C GLY A 237 -19.57 8.66 -3.49
N THR A 238 -18.59 9.44 -3.02
CA THR A 238 -18.60 10.90 -3.14
C THR A 238 -17.70 11.40 -4.27
N GLU A 239 -18.08 12.53 -4.86
CA GLU A 239 -17.34 13.16 -5.95
C GLU A 239 -15.88 13.47 -5.59
N SER A 240 -15.67 14.03 -4.40
CA SER A 240 -14.34 14.40 -3.91
C SER A 240 -13.44 13.18 -3.71
N ALA A 241 -13.97 12.07 -3.19
CA ALA A 241 -13.22 10.83 -3.02
C ALA A 241 -12.86 10.20 -4.38
N ALA A 242 -13.78 10.22 -5.34
CA ALA A 242 -13.55 9.71 -6.68
C ALA A 242 -12.44 10.50 -7.41
N LEU A 243 -12.54 11.83 -7.45
CA LEU A 243 -11.54 12.70 -8.09
C LEU A 243 -10.16 12.56 -7.43
N PHE A 244 -10.11 12.55 -6.10
CA PHE A 244 -8.86 12.39 -5.37
C PHE A 244 -8.22 11.02 -5.61
N GLY A 245 -9.02 9.95 -5.66
CA GLY A 245 -8.58 8.61 -6.00
C GLY A 245 -7.99 8.54 -7.41
N CYS A 246 -8.69 9.06 -8.42
CA CYS A 246 -8.20 9.12 -9.79
C CYS A 246 -6.86 9.86 -9.89
N LEU A 247 -6.73 11.02 -9.23
CA LEU A 247 -5.52 11.83 -9.26
C LEU A 247 -4.32 11.11 -8.63
N LEU A 248 -4.50 10.52 -7.44
CA LEU A 248 -3.40 9.83 -6.75
C LEU A 248 -2.98 8.54 -7.46
N LEU A 249 -3.92 7.71 -7.91
CA LEU A 249 -3.56 6.49 -8.64
C LEU A 249 -2.83 6.82 -9.95
N SER A 250 -3.22 7.90 -10.63
CA SER A 250 -2.55 8.36 -11.84
C SER A 250 -1.13 8.81 -11.55
N SER A 251 -0.91 9.56 -10.45
CA SER A 251 0.43 9.99 -10.05
C SER A 251 1.32 8.79 -9.69
N TYR A 252 0.77 7.75 -9.06
CA TYR A 252 1.49 6.51 -8.76
C TYR A 252 1.94 5.79 -10.02
N LEU A 253 1.05 5.58 -10.99
CA LEU A 253 1.41 4.91 -12.24
C LEU A 253 2.59 5.62 -12.93
N VAL A 254 2.53 6.95 -13.03
CA VAL A 254 3.61 7.75 -13.64
C VAL A 254 4.94 7.55 -12.90
N LEU A 255 4.93 7.65 -11.57
CA LEU A 255 6.14 7.51 -10.75
C LEU A 255 6.73 6.09 -10.82
N PHE A 256 5.89 5.05 -10.85
CA PHE A 256 6.33 3.67 -10.99
C PHE A 256 6.89 3.36 -12.36
N ILE A 257 6.29 3.88 -13.44
CA ILE A 257 6.85 3.80 -14.80
C ILE A 257 8.21 4.50 -14.86
N GLN A 258 8.30 5.71 -14.30
CA GLN A 258 9.56 6.45 -14.24
C GLN A 258 10.64 5.66 -13.47
N PHE A 259 10.30 5.08 -12.32
CA PHE A 259 11.19 4.22 -11.55
C PHE A 259 11.65 3.00 -12.34
N TYR A 260 10.73 2.33 -13.05
CA TYR A 260 11.04 1.15 -13.87
C TYR A 260 12.00 1.50 -15.02
N ILE A 261 11.75 2.60 -15.72
CA ILE A 261 12.63 3.06 -16.82
C ILE A 261 14.03 3.38 -16.28
N GLN A 262 14.12 4.10 -15.17
CA GLN A 262 15.40 4.48 -14.56
C GLN A 262 16.18 3.27 -14.02
N THR A 263 15.49 2.25 -13.53
CA THR A 263 16.13 1.07 -12.91
C THR A 263 16.51 -0.01 -13.93
N TYR A 264 15.67 -0.23 -14.95
CA TYR A 264 15.80 -1.41 -15.83
C TYR A 264 16.05 -1.10 -17.30
N LYS A 265 15.73 0.11 -17.80
CA LYS A 265 15.86 0.44 -19.24
C LYS A 265 17.02 1.37 -19.58
N LYS A 266 17.48 2.23 -18.67
CA LYS A 266 18.62 3.12 -18.95
C LYS A 266 19.96 2.37 -18.76
N PRO A 267 20.81 2.23 -19.81
CA PRO A 267 22.18 1.78 -19.62
C PRO A 267 22.93 2.82 -18.79
N GLY A 268 23.64 2.37 -17.76
CA GLY A 268 24.24 3.23 -16.75
C GLY A 268 25.12 4.33 -17.35
N LYS A 269 24.64 5.57 -17.34
CA LYS A 269 25.49 6.77 -17.37
C LYS A 269 25.54 7.36 -15.97
N GLY A 270 26.77 7.51 -15.48
CA GLY A 270 27.10 7.89 -14.12
C GLY A 270 26.32 9.09 -13.60
N LYS A 271 25.37 8.81 -12.72
CA LYS A 271 25.06 9.53 -11.47
C LYS A 271 24.14 8.59 -10.72
N GLY A 272 24.57 8.19 -9.52
CA GLY A 272 23.95 7.11 -8.76
C GLY A 272 22.44 7.32 -8.60
N SER A 273 21.67 6.61 -9.43
CA SER A 273 20.28 6.35 -9.12
C SER A 273 20.32 5.42 -7.92
N GLN A 274 20.03 5.99 -6.74
CA GLN A 274 19.89 5.23 -5.51
C GLN A 274 18.60 4.42 -5.59
N ALA A 275 18.64 3.35 -6.38
CA ALA A 275 17.61 2.33 -6.42
C ALA A 275 17.54 1.63 -5.05
N ASN A 276 16.32 1.43 -4.57
CA ASN A 276 16.06 0.73 -3.33
C ASN A 276 16.68 -0.70 -3.41
N GLY A 277 17.53 -1.01 -2.45
CA GLY A 277 18.15 -2.34 -2.31
C GLY A 277 19.45 -2.60 -3.10
N LYS A 278 20.48 -1.76 -2.94
CA LYS A 278 21.85 -2.33 -2.94
C LYS A 278 21.97 -3.22 -1.70
N ALA A 279 21.99 -4.54 -1.93
CA ALA A 279 22.59 -5.46 -0.99
C ALA A 279 24.01 -4.96 -0.74
N ILE A 280 24.30 -4.60 0.51
CA ILE A 280 25.68 -4.41 0.93
C ILE A 280 26.23 -5.83 0.95
N ALA A 281 27.05 -6.17 -0.04
CA ALA A 281 27.89 -7.33 0.05
C ALA A 281 28.75 -7.16 1.30
N ASN A 282 28.56 -8.03 2.29
CA ASN A 282 29.60 -8.29 3.26
C ASN A 282 30.80 -8.82 2.47
N GLY A 283 31.86 -8.03 2.42
CA GLY A 283 33.16 -8.43 1.93
C GLY A 283 34.20 -7.89 2.89
N ASN A 284 34.50 -8.67 3.92
CA ASN A 284 35.83 -8.62 4.54
C ASN A 284 36.82 -8.96 3.43
N GLY A 285 37.48 -7.94 2.89
CA GLY A 285 38.57 -8.07 1.95
C GLY A 285 39.68 -7.13 2.42
N VAL A 286 40.62 -7.68 3.17
CA VAL A 286 41.88 -7.03 3.50
C VAL A 286 42.59 -6.73 2.17
N ALA A 287 42.66 -5.47 1.78
CA ALA A 287 43.48 -5.04 0.66
C ALA A 287 44.92 -4.84 1.19
N ASN A 288 45.69 -5.93 1.20
CA ASN A 288 47.15 -5.85 1.17
C ASN A 288 47.54 -5.54 -0.28
N GLY A 289 48.15 -4.38 -0.51
CA GLY A 289 48.60 -3.94 -1.82
C GLY A 289 49.89 -3.16 -1.68
N HIS A 290 51.01 -3.87 -1.83
CA HIS A 290 52.37 -3.39 -1.80
C HIS A 290 52.62 -2.16 -2.69
N HIS A 291 53.32 -1.19 -2.11
CA HIS A 291 54.09 -0.18 -2.84
C HIS A 291 55.18 -0.91 -3.66
N LYS A 292 55.22 -0.70 -4.97
CA LYS A 292 56.45 -0.82 -5.75
C LYS A 292 56.77 0.55 -6.34
N MET A 293 57.88 1.10 -5.87
CA MET A 293 58.65 2.13 -6.56
C MET A 293 59.49 1.43 -7.62
N GLU A 294 59.44 1.95 -8.84
CA GLU A 294 60.57 2.17 -9.78
C GLU A 294 59.99 2.83 -11.04
#